data_AF-A0A381ZQ28-F1
#
_entry.id   AF-A0A381ZQ28-F1
#
_cell.length_a   1.000
_cell.length_b   1.000
_cell.length_c   1.000
_cell.angle_alpha   90.00
_cell.angle_beta   90.00
_cell.angle_gamma   90.00
#
_symmetry.space_group_name_H-M   'P 1'
#
loop_
_entity.id
_entity.type
_entity.pdbx_description
1 polymer ?
#
loop_
_entity_poly.entity_id
_entity_poly.type
_entity_poly.pdbx_seq_one_letter_code
_entity_poly.pdbx_strand_id
1 'polypeptide(L)'
;MKKGEITKIIERVVRKEVKKQMSEIFIKEEGNSSSLTELVSKSLTEKEFKEPIRKEYKVGKKEEIKYTKDKAINKVLNETRGGLPQGDGTESYPTMGGGIFDSNKVTEVAMQSGEFGNTGEFKRELGAAMTAKAAGVPVEKVPESTMKALTRDYSGLMKAIDKKKTNGV
;
A
#
# COMPACT_ATOMS: atom_id res chain seq x y z
N MET A 1 -15.89 -1.31 72.70
CA MET A 1 -14.98 -1.17 71.54
C MET A 1 -14.56 0.27 71.41
N LYS A 2 -13.26 0.55 71.29
CA LYS A 2 -12.75 1.91 71.09
C LYS A 2 -12.88 2.27 69.61
N LYS A 3 -13.13 3.55 69.27
CA LYS A 3 -13.30 4.01 67.87
C LYS A 3 -12.16 3.54 66.95
N GLY A 4 -10.92 3.50 67.45
CA GLY A 4 -9.76 3.02 66.70
C GLY A 4 -9.72 1.52 66.40
N GLU A 5 -10.49 0.70 67.10
CA GLU A 5 -10.63 -0.73 66.78
C GLU A 5 -11.59 -0.91 65.60
N ILE A 6 -12.66 -0.12 65.54
CA ILE A 6 -13.67 -0.15 64.47
C ILE A 6 -13.03 0.31 63.14
N THR A 7 -12.25 1.39 63.14
CA THR A 7 -11.56 1.86 61.93
C THR A 7 -10.60 0.80 61.37
N LYS A 8 -9.84 0.11 62.24
CA LYS A 8 -8.96 -1.00 61.84
C LYS A 8 -9.73 -2.18 61.25
N ILE A 9 -10.92 -2.49 61.76
CA ILE A 9 -11.78 -3.55 61.22
C ILE A 9 -12.31 -3.15 59.85
N ILE A 10 -12.77 -1.91 59.69
CA ILE A 10 -13.25 -1.37 58.40
C ILE A 10 -12.13 -1.40 57.36
N GLU A 11 -10.93 -0.91 57.67
CA GLU A 11 -9.79 -0.95 56.74
C GLU A 11 -9.45 -2.38 56.32
N ARG A 12 -9.52 -3.34 57.25
CA ARG A 12 -9.26 -4.76 56.95
C ARG A 12 -10.32 -5.33 56.01
N VAL A 13 -11.60 -5.01 56.23
CA VAL A 13 -12.70 -5.44 55.37
C VAL A 13 -12.57 -4.82 53.98
N VAL A 14 -12.29 -3.52 53.88
CA VAL A 14 -12.09 -2.82 52.60
C VAL A 14 -10.91 -3.41 51.82
N ARG A 15 -9.75 -3.62 52.47
CA ARG A 15 -8.58 -4.24 51.80
C ARG A 15 -8.88 -5.66 51.31
N LYS A 16 -9.66 -6.43 52.07
CA LYS A 16 -10.07 -7.78 51.69
C LYS A 16 -10.99 -7.76 50.47
N GLU A 17 -11.94 -6.84 50.44
CA GLU A 17 -12.89 -6.69 49.34
C GLU A 17 -12.21 -6.19 48.05
N VAL A 18 -11.36 -5.17 48.15
CA VAL A 18 -10.57 -4.66 47.02
C VAL A 18 -9.65 -5.75 46.45
N LYS A 19 -8.94 -6.49 47.31
CA LYS A 19 -8.06 -7.58 46.86
C LYS A 19 -8.84 -8.68 46.11
N LYS A 20 -10.05 -9.01 46.58
CA LYS A 20 -10.92 -10.00 45.95
C LYS A 20 -11.42 -9.53 44.57
N GLN A 21 -11.86 -8.27 44.48
CA GLN A 21 -12.27 -7.68 43.20
C GLN A 21 -11.12 -7.59 42.20
N MET A 22 -9.92 -7.20 42.64
CA MET A 22 -8.74 -7.20 41.75
C MET A 22 -8.41 -8.60 41.25
N SER A 23 -8.40 -9.62 42.12
CA SER A 23 -8.16 -10.99 41.66
C SER A 23 -9.24 -11.50 40.69
N GLU A 24 -10.50 -11.10 40.88
CA GLU A 24 -11.58 -11.45 39.96
C GLU A 24 -11.45 -10.75 38.60
N ILE A 25 -11.06 -9.46 38.60
CA ILE A 25 -10.79 -8.69 37.38
C ILE A 25 -9.59 -9.29 36.63
N PHE A 26 -8.48 -9.55 37.31
CA PHE A 26 -7.28 -10.13 36.68
C PHE A 26 -7.56 -11.52 36.06
N ILE A 27 -8.31 -12.38 36.75
CA ILE A 27 -8.68 -13.71 36.19
C ILE A 27 -9.65 -13.57 35.01
N LYS A 28 -10.62 -12.63 35.07
CA LYS A 28 -11.51 -12.33 33.94
C LYS A 28 -10.75 -11.70 32.76
N GLU A 29 -9.72 -10.89 33.01
CA GLU A 29 -8.85 -10.36 31.97
C GLU A 29 -7.96 -11.44 31.35
N GLU A 30 -7.36 -12.35 32.15
CA GLU A 30 -6.57 -13.47 31.62
C GLU A 30 -7.42 -14.46 30.79
N GLY A 31 -8.67 -14.70 31.17
CA GLY A 31 -9.61 -15.52 30.37
C GLY A 31 -10.04 -14.86 29.05
N ASN A 32 -10.02 -13.52 28.96
CA ASN A 32 -10.30 -12.77 27.74
C ASN A 32 -9.01 -12.42 26.95
N SER A 33 -7.84 -12.49 27.57
CA SER A 33 -6.56 -12.19 26.93
C SER A 33 -6.12 -13.28 25.97
N SER A 34 -6.56 -14.53 26.15
CA SER A 34 -6.39 -15.60 25.16
C SER A 34 -7.14 -15.29 23.86
N SER A 35 -8.33 -14.69 23.94
CA SER A 35 -9.11 -14.30 22.75
C SER A 35 -8.54 -13.07 22.03
N LEU A 36 -7.92 -12.14 22.76
CA LEU A 36 -7.22 -11.00 22.17
C LEU A 36 -5.84 -11.37 21.61
N THR A 37 -5.11 -12.28 22.27
CA THR A 37 -3.83 -12.78 21.76
C THR A 37 -4.03 -13.67 20.54
N GLU A 38 -5.08 -14.48 20.45
CA GLU A 38 -5.46 -15.20 19.23
C GLU A 38 -5.81 -14.25 18.07
N LEU A 39 -6.55 -13.15 18.32
CA LEU A 39 -6.87 -12.18 17.27
C LEU A 39 -5.65 -11.38 16.78
N VAL A 40 -4.70 -11.07 17.68
CA VAL A 40 -3.44 -10.40 17.31
C VAL A 40 -2.45 -11.37 16.65
N SER A 41 -2.49 -12.66 17.00
CA SER A 41 -1.62 -13.68 16.38
C SER A 41 -2.18 -14.28 15.08
N LYS A 42 -3.49 -14.12 14.80
CA LYS A 42 -4.09 -14.49 13.50
C LYS A 42 -3.94 -13.42 12.42
N SER A 43 -3.59 -12.18 12.79
CA SER A 43 -3.11 -11.22 11.81
C SER A 43 -1.63 -11.47 11.58
N LEU A 44 -1.27 -11.91 10.36
CA LEU A 44 0.10 -12.02 9.85
C LEU A 44 0.83 -13.36 10.07
N THR A 45 0.17 -14.51 9.86
CA THR A 45 0.91 -15.66 9.32
C THR A 45 1.26 -15.37 7.87
N GLU A 46 2.42 -14.74 7.68
CA GLU A 46 3.47 -15.16 6.75
C GLU A 46 2.97 -15.84 5.46
N LYS A 47 2.23 -15.12 4.63
CA LYS A 47 2.24 -15.37 3.20
C LYS A 47 2.89 -14.18 2.53
N GLU A 48 4.20 -14.29 2.44
CA GLU A 48 4.99 -13.67 1.38
C GLU A 48 4.84 -12.15 1.26
N PHE A 49 5.14 -11.41 2.33
CA PHE A 49 5.79 -10.12 2.10
C PHE A 49 7.19 -10.43 1.57
N LYS A 50 7.28 -10.69 0.27
CA LYS A 50 8.53 -10.51 -0.47
C LYS A 50 8.97 -9.09 -0.14
N GLU A 51 10.21 -9.01 0.32
CA GLU A 51 10.96 -7.82 0.71
C GLU A 51 10.39 -6.55 0.08
N PRO A 52 10.23 -5.43 0.83
CA PRO A 52 9.87 -4.18 0.18
C PRO A 52 10.86 -3.98 -0.95
N ILE A 53 10.35 -3.90 -2.19
CA ILE A 53 11.12 -3.59 -3.40
C ILE A 53 11.58 -2.14 -3.24
N ARG A 54 12.46 -1.89 -2.26
CA ARG A 54 13.27 -0.70 -2.20
C ARG A 54 14.18 -0.88 -3.39
N LYS A 55 13.83 -0.22 -4.50
CA LYS A 55 14.73 -0.02 -5.61
C LYS A 55 16.03 0.48 -4.98
N GLU A 56 17.07 -0.33 -5.00
CA GLU A 56 18.41 0.16 -4.66
C GLU A 56 18.75 1.18 -5.74
N TYR A 57 18.53 2.45 -5.41
CA TYR A 57 18.93 3.55 -6.27
C TYR A 57 20.44 3.44 -6.40
N LYS A 58 20.91 3.06 -7.60
CA LYS A 58 22.34 3.16 -7.93
C LYS A 58 22.67 4.65 -7.94
N VAL A 59 23.07 5.17 -6.78
CA VAL A 59 23.60 6.52 -6.68
C VAL A 59 24.90 6.50 -7.49
N GLY A 60 24.80 6.91 -8.75
CA GLY A 60 25.96 7.11 -9.61
C GLY A 60 26.96 7.99 -8.88
N LYS A 61 28.25 7.69 -9.02
CA LYS A 61 29.32 8.48 -8.43
C LYS A 61 29.11 9.95 -8.84
N LYS A 62 28.77 10.81 -7.88
CA LYS A 62 28.56 12.24 -8.13
C LYS A 62 29.92 12.86 -8.40
N GLU A 63 30.13 13.36 -9.61
CA GLU A 63 31.34 14.11 -9.95
C GLU A 63 31.32 15.45 -9.20
N GLU A 64 32.40 15.75 -8.46
CA GLU A 64 32.56 17.02 -7.75
C GLU A 64 32.79 18.14 -8.76
N ILE A 65 31.79 19.02 -8.92
CA ILE A 65 31.93 20.21 -9.75
C ILE A 65 32.59 21.32 -8.93
N LYS A 66 33.45 22.12 -9.57
CA LYS A 66 34.06 23.30 -8.96
C LYS A 66 33.17 24.52 -9.15
N TYR A 67 32.35 24.81 -8.16
CA TYR A 67 31.52 26.01 -8.08
C TYR A 67 32.27 27.21 -7.52
N THR A 68 33.18 26.98 -6.58
CA THR A 68 33.91 28.05 -5.88
C THR A 68 35.39 27.70 -5.69
N LYS A 69 36.22 28.73 -5.54
CA LYS A 69 37.64 28.57 -5.20
C LYS A 69 37.85 28.12 -3.75
N ASP A 70 36.92 28.44 -2.87
CA ASP A 70 36.92 27.97 -1.48
C ASP A 70 36.50 26.50 -1.40
N LYS A 71 37.36 25.68 -0.80
CA LYS A 71 37.19 24.23 -0.64
C LYS A 71 36.01 23.87 0.27
N ALA A 72 35.80 24.63 1.35
CA ALA A 72 34.73 24.36 2.30
C ALA A 72 33.37 24.62 1.65
N ILE A 73 33.25 25.77 0.97
CA ILE A 73 32.04 26.17 0.27
C ILE A 73 31.75 25.21 -0.90
N ASN A 74 32.78 24.83 -1.68
CA ASN A 74 32.59 23.91 -2.81
C ASN A 74 32.09 22.53 -2.37
N LYS A 75 32.54 22.05 -1.20
CA LYS A 75 32.10 20.79 -0.62
C LYS A 75 30.61 20.85 -0.23
N VAL A 76 30.22 21.89 0.50
CA VAL A 76 28.82 22.10 0.92
C VAL A 76 27.91 22.22 -0.31
N LEU A 77 28.35 22.91 -1.36
CA LEU A 77 27.56 23.05 -2.59
C LEU A 77 27.39 21.73 -3.35
N ASN A 78 28.43 20.89 -3.42
CA ASN A 78 28.32 19.57 -4.04
C ASN A 78 27.42 18.61 -3.23
N GLU A 79 27.47 18.69 -1.90
CA GLU A 79 26.57 17.95 -1.00
C GLU A 79 25.12 18.43 -1.13
N THR A 80 24.92 19.74 -1.31
CA THR A 80 23.59 20.37 -1.43
C THR A 80 23.05 20.40 -2.86
N ARG A 81 23.83 19.95 -3.86
CA ARG A 81 23.41 19.91 -5.28
C ARG A 81 22.17 19.03 -5.53
N GLY A 82 21.75 18.23 -4.54
CA GLY A 82 20.48 17.48 -4.54
C GLY A 82 19.29 18.19 -3.89
N GLY A 83 19.45 19.43 -3.38
CA GLY A 83 18.40 20.24 -2.74
C GLY A 83 17.87 19.70 -1.40
N LEU A 84 17.05 20.50 -0.71
CA LEU A 84 15.92 19.95 0.06
C LEU A 84 14.98 19.25 -0.94
N PRO A 85 14.22 18.21 -0.56
CA PRO A 85 13.28 17.52 -1.44
C PRO A 85 12.09 18.41 -1.81
N GLN A 86 12.34 19.42 -2.63
CA GLN A 86 11.37 20.17 -3.40
C GLN A 86 11.85 20.10 -4.85
N GLY A 87 11.23 19.21 -5.61
CA GLY A 87 11.25 19.23 -7.07
C GLY A 87 12.43 18.54 -7.75
N ASP A 88 13.67 18.98 -7.51
CA ASP A 88 14.70 18.84 -8.56
C ASP A 88 15.97 18.06 -8.14
N GLY A 89 15.84 17.13 -7.19
CA GLY A 89 16.93 16.34 -6.63
C GLY A 89 17.04 14.92 -7.18
N THR A 90 17.47 14.75 -8.43
CA THR A 90 17.95 13.50 -9.09
C THR A 90 17.07 12.24 -9.13
N GLU A 91 16.04 12.12 -8.31
CA GLU A 91 14.95 11.17 -8.51
C GLU A 91 13.65 11.89 -8.19
N SER A 92 12.94 12.26 -9.27
CA SER A 92 11.55 12.66 -9.17
C SER A 92 10.85 11.60 -8.31
N TYR A 93 10.17 12.02 -7.23
CA TYR A 93 9.21 11.15 -6.56
C TYR A 93 8.41 10.45 -7.67
N PRO A 94 8.14 9.14 -7.59
CA PRO A 94 7.35 8.47 -8.62
C PRO A 94 5.98 9.14 -8.67
N THR A 95 5.90 10.18 -9.49
CA THR A 95 4.68 10.89 -9.81
C THR A 95 3.98 9.95 -10.75
N MET A 96 2.74 9.60 -10.43
CA MET A 96 1.94 8.67 -11.21
C MET A 96 1.51 9.37 -12.51
N GLY A 97 2.46 9.67 -13.40
CA GLY A 97 2.24 10.25 -14.73
C GLY A 97 2.18 11.78 -14.84
N GLY A 98 2.63 12.54 -13.83
CA GLY A 98 2.83 14.00 -13.94
C GLY A 98 1.59 14.85 -14.30
N GLY A 99 0.37 14.30 -14.16
CA GLY A 99 -0.88 14.96 -14.54
C GLY A 99 -1.88 15.09 -13.39
N ILE A 100 -2.94 15.87 -13.63
CA ILE A 100 -4.06 16.03 -12.68
C ILE A 100 -4.87 14.73 -12.67
N PHE A 101 -5.08 14.13 -11.49
CA PHE A 101 -5.92 12.95 -11.34
C PHE A 101 -7.39 13.35 -11.40
N ASP A 102 -7.97 13.20 -12.58
CA ASP A 102 -9.41 13.31 -12.75
C ASP A 102 -10.07 11.92 -12.74
N SER A 103 -11.40 11.88 -12.63
CA SER A 103 -12.21 10.65 -12.65
C SER A 103 -12.05 9.81 -13.91
N ASN A 104 -11.41 10.35 -14.95
CA ASN A 104 -11.05 9.64 -16.18
C ASN A 104 -9.72 8.87 -16.05
N LYS A 105 -8.87 9.22 -15.09
CA LYS A 105 -7.52 8.65 -14.88
C LYS A 105 -7.43 7.63 -13.76
N VAL A 106 -8.52 7.37 -13.02
CA VAL A 106 -8.57 6.33 -11.96
C VAL A 106 -8.17 4.95 -12.49
N THR A 107 -8.46 4.70 -13.77
CA THR A 107 -8.11 3.45 -14.46
C THR A 107 -6.62 3.34 -14.76
N GLU A 108 -6.00 4.43 -15.21
CA GLU A 108 -4.56 4.54 -15.42
C GLU A 108 -3.82 4.35 -14.09
N VAL A 109 -4.32 4.96 -13.01
CA VAL A 109 -3.79 4.78 -11.65
C VAL A 109 -3.96 3.34 -11.16
N ALA A 110 -5.12 2.72 -11.37
CA ALA A 110 -5.36 1.32 -10.99
C ALA A 110 -4.50 0.33 -11.80
N MET A 111 -4.20 0.63 -13.07
CA MET A 111 -3.28 -0.16 -13.89
C MET A 111 -1.82 0.02 -13.43
N GLN A 112 -1.46 1.20 -12.94
CA GLN A 112 -0.10 1.52 -12.50
C GLN A 112 0.19 1.07 -11.05
N SER A 113 -0.84 0.92 -10.21
CA SER A 113 -0.69 0.65 -8.77
C SER A 113 -0.16 -0.75 -8.42
N GLY A 114 0.10 -1.63 -9.39
CA GLY A 114 0.78 -2.92 -9.19
C GLY A 114 -0.04 -3.99 -8.46
N GLU A 115 -0.91 -3.61 -7.52
CA GLU A 115 -1.79 -4.50 -6.75
C GLU A 115 -2.98 -5.01 -7.56
N PHE A 116 -3.52 -4.21 -8.48
CA PHE A 116 -4.61 -4.59 -9.38
C PHE A 116 -4.14 -4.80 -10.83
N GLY A 117 -2.96 -4.28 -11.18
CA GLY A 117 -2.62 -3.89 -12.56
C GLY A 117 -1.91 -4.92 -13.44
N ASN A 118 -1.64 -6.16 -13.00
CA ASN A 118 -0.77 -7.07 -13.77
C ASN A 118 -1.41 -8.34 -14.33
N THR A 119 -2.67 -8.65 -14.04
CA THR A 119 -3.35 -9.76 -14.71
C THR A 119 -3.93 -9.27 -16.04
N GLY A 120 -3.63 -9.99 -17.12
CA GLY A 120 -4.13 -9.65 -18.47
C GLY A 120 -5.65 -9.66 -18.56
N GLU A 121 -6.31 -10.44 -17.71
CA GLU A 121 -7.77 -10.51 -17.57
C GLU A 121 -8.35 -9.21 -16.99
N PHE A 122 -7.79 -8.71 -15.88
CA PHE A 122 -8.24 -7.47 -15.26
C PHE A 122 -8.11 -6.27 -16.21
N LYS A 123 -7.02 -6.20 -16.98
CA LYS A 123 -6.85 -5.14 -18.00
C LYS A 123 -7.96 -5.18 -19.05
N ARG A 124 -8.36 -6.38 -19.47
CA ARG A 124 -9.41 -6.57 -20.48
C ARG A 124 -10.80 -6.26 -19.92
N GLU A 125 -11.12 -6.71 -18.71
CA GLU A 125 -12.37 -6.39 -18.03
C GLU A 125 -12.52 -4.90 -17.76
N LEU A 126 -11.43 -4.24 -17.35
CA LEU A 126 -11.43 -2.82 -17.09
C LEU A 126 -11.57 -2.02 -18.39
N GLY A 127 -10.88 -2.42 -19.46
CA GLY A 127 -11.09 -1.88 -20.80
C GLY A 127 -12.54 -2.05 -21.28
N ALA A 128 -13.13 -3.22 -21.02
CA ALA A 128 -14.51 -3.49 -21.36
C ALA A 128 -15.49 -2.55 -20.64
N ALA A 129 -15.35 -2.42 -19.32
CA ALA A 129 -16.15 -1.50 -18.51
C ALA A 129 -15.99 -0.03 -18.97
N MET A 130 -14.78 0.38 -19.36
CA MET A 130 -14.55 1.73 -19.91
C MET A 130 -15.28 1.94 -21.23
N THR A 131 -15.25 0.98 -22.15
CA THR A 131 -15.96 1.12 -23.43
C THR A 131 -17.49 1.11 -23.24
N ALA A 132 -18.02 0.32 -22.31
CA ALA A 132 -19.43 0.35 -21.95
C ALA A 132 -19.83 1.72 -21.37
N LYS A 133 -19.03 2.25 -20.44
CA LYS A 133 -19.22 3.58 -19.85
C LYS A 133 -19.13 4.69 -20.89
N ALA A 134 -18.16 4.61 -21.81
CA ALA A 134 -18.00 5.57 -22.91
C ALA A 134 -19.18 5.52 -23.88
N ALA A 135 -19.78 4.34 -24.09
CA ALA A 135 -21.00 4.17 -24.87
C ALA A 135 -22.28 4.63 -24.13
N GLY A 136 -22.18 5.06 -22.87
CA GLY A 136 -23.32 5.48 -22.05
C GLY A 136 -24.23 4.32 -21.61
N VAL A 137 -23.77 3.08 -21.75
CA VAL A 137 -24.54 1.88 -21.40
C VAL A 137 -23.98 1.30 -20.10
N PRO A 138 -24.81 1.06 -19.07
CA PRO A 138 -24.35 0.37 -17.87
C PRO A 138 -23.90 -1.05 -18.23
N VAL A 139 -22.86 -1.54 -17.56
CA VAL A 139 -22.23 -2.84 -17.86
C VAL A 139 -23.25 -3.99 -17.84
N GLU A 140 -24.28 -3.90 -16.99
CA GLU A 140 -25.36 -4.88 -16.87
C GLU A 140 -26.29 -4.97 -18.09
N LYS A 141 -26.38 -3.90 -18.90
CA LYS A 141 -27.21 -3.86 -20.11
C LYS A 141 -26.46 -4.30 -21.35
N VAL A 142 -25.16 -4.56 -21.25
CA VAL A 142 -24.36 -5.02 -22.38
C VAL A 142 -24.62 -6.52 -22.58
N PRO A 143 -25.02 -6.98 -23.77
CA PRO A 143 -25.19 -8.40 -24.05
C PRO A 143 -23.95 -9.22 -23.67
N GLU A 144 -24.16 -10.41 -23.12
CA GLU A 144 -23.07 -11.27 -22.65
C GLU A 144 -22.09 -11.64 -23.78
N SER A 145 -22.60 -11.82 -25.00
CA SER A 145 -21.78 -12.05 -26.20
C SER A 145 -20.82 -10.90 -26.48
N THR A 146 -21.27 -9.65 -26.31
CA THR A 146 -20.44 -8.45 -26.51
C THR A 146 -19.43 -8.27 -25.39
N MET A 147 -19.80 -8.49 -24.12
CA MET A 147 -18.84 -8.47 -23.01
C MET A 147 -17.76 -9.54 -23.19
N LYS A 148 -18.17 -10.76 -23.58
CA LYS A 148 -17.24 -11.86 -23.83
C LYS A 148 -16.30 -11.61 -25.00
N ALA A 149 -16.75 -10.92 -26.05
CA ALA A 149 -15.87 -10.52 -27.15
C ALA A 149 -14.83 -9.49 -26.68
N LEU A 150 -15.28 -8.53 -25.90
CA LEU A 150 -14.47 -7.41 -25.40
C LEU A 150 -13.42 -7.85 -24.36
N THR A 151 -13.72 -8.90 -23.57
CA THR A 151 -12.79 -9.47 -22.59
C THR A 151 -11.93 -10.62 -23.14
N ARG A 152 -12.13 -11.04 -24.38
CA ARG A 152 -11.45 -12.21 -24.97
C ARG A 152 -9.97 -11.95 -25.21
N ASP A 153 -9.16 -12.98 -24.98
CA ASP A 153 -7.74 -12.95 -25.32
C ASP A 153 -7.53 -13.18 -26.83
N TYR A 154 -7.23 -12.11 -27.55
CA TYR A 154 -6.90 -12.14 -28.98
C TYR A 154 -5.38 -12.21 -29.26
N SER A 155 -4.54 -12.39 -28.24
CA SER A 155 -3.08 -12.40 -28.40
C SER A 155 -2.59 -13.47 -29.39
N GLY A 156 -3.25 -14.62 -29.46
CA GLY A 156 -2.94 -15.67 -30.45
C GLY A 156 -3.18 -15.22 -31.89
N LEU A 157 -4.30 -14.53 -32.15
CA LEU A 157 -4.59 -13.97 -33.47
C LEU A 157 -3.60 -12.87 -33.83
N MET A 158 -3.30 -11.96 -32.89
CA MET A 158 -2.33 -10.88 -33.12
C MET A 158 -0.93 -11.44 -33.42
N LYS A 159 -0.47 -12.45 -32.66
CA LYS A 159 0.79 -13.14 -32.95
C LYS A 159 0.83 -13.79 -34.32
N ALA A 160 -0.28 -14.38 -34.79
CA ALA A 160 -0.35 -14.98 -36.11
C ALA A 160 -0.32 -13.90 -37.23
N ILE A 161 -1.00 -12.78 -37.02
CA ILE A 161 -0.96 -11.62 -37.93
C ILE A 161 0.45 -11.03 -37.99
N ASP A 162 1.11 -10.86 -36.85
CA ASP A 162 2.47 -10.33 -36.76
C ASP A 162 3.46 -11.26 -37.49
N LYS A 163 3.38 -12.57 -37.25
CA LYS A 163 4.17 -13.57 -37.98
C LYS A 163 3.94 -13.52 -39.49
N LYS A 164 2.69 -13.30 -39.94
CA LYS A 164 2.37 -13.17 -41.37
C LYS A 164 2.95 -11.87 -41.96
N LYS A 165 2.95 -10.77 -41.20
CA LYS A 165 3.60 -9.52 -41.62
C LYS A 165 5.12 -9.64 -41.67
N THR A 166 5.74 -10.28 -40.69
CA THR A 166 7.20 -10.47 -40.65
C THR A 166 7.69 -11.46 -41.70
N ASN A 167 6.90 -12.48 -42.04
CA ASN A 167 7.23 -13.47 -43.07
C ASN A 167 6.72 -13.08 -44.47
N GLY A 168 6.07 -11.91 -44.59
CA GLY A 168 5.51 -11.37 -45.83
C GLY A 168 6.39 -10.31 -46.48
N VAL A 169 7.66 -10.21 -46.07
CA VAL A 169 8.74 -9.46 -46.72
C VAL A 169 9.77 -10.47 -47.22
#